data_AF-A0A820E129-F1
#
_entry.id   AF-A0A820E129-F1
#
_cell.length_a   1.000
_cell.length_b   1.000
_cell.length_c   1.000
_cell.angle_alpha   90.00
_cell.angle_beta   90.00
_cell.angle_gamma   90.00
#
_symmetry.space_group_name_H-M   'P 1'
#
loop_
_entity.id
_entity.type
_entity.pdbx_description
1 polymer ?
#
loop_
_entity_poly.entity_id
_entity_poly.type
_entity_poly.pdbx_seq_one_letter_code
_entity_poly.pdbx_strand_id
1 'polypeptide(L)'
;MAASSHPRLHLQRNNNYVKQQEFNQKQIKYYLSFQYLTTEPILNNILQKISFLSPQETEISSGSLLHFGSYQNPDNPIVQREDDTRSLTFDCLPLNNHCGIHSQTCHKLFDFPTVKINISSDTGYGLICVRLCMINEKTSSSILLSRGILNSTHYKSHEHPEQLNIKEIYNI
;
A
#
# COMPACT_ATOMS: atom_id res chain seq x y z
N MET A 1 -6.68 38.80 -0.50
CA MET A 1 -7.93 38.03 -0.66
C MET A 1 -7.55 36.57 -0.87
N ALA A 2 -7.70 35.76 0.17
CA ALA A 2 -7.30 34.35 0.17
C ALA A 2 -8.37 33.49 -0.51
N ALA A 3 -8.00 32.76 -1.55
CA ALA A 3 -8.82 31.67 -2.08
C ALA A 3 -8.46 30.40 -1.30
N SER A 4 -9.29 30.05 -0.32
CA SER A 4 -9.22 28.77 0.38
C SER A 4 -9.75 27.66 -0.55
N SER A 5 -8.86 26.92 -1.21
CA SER A 5 -9.23 25.78 -2.07
C SER A 5 -8.80 24.46 -1.44
N HIS A 6 -9.72 23.78 -0.75
CA HIS A 6 -9.66 22.34 -0.40
C HIS A 6 -11.11 21.79 -0.36
N PRO A 7 -11.38 20.50 -0.63
CA PRO A 7 -10.77 19.55 -1.57
C PRO A 7 -11.78 19.12 -2.67
N ARG A 8 -11.32 18.59 -3.82
CA ARG A 8 -12.19 17.94 -4.82
C ARG A 8 -12.00 16.43 -4.78
N LEU A 9 -13.10 15.71 -4.58
CA LEU A 9 -13.19 14.26 -4.66
C LEU A 9 -13.32 13.84 -6.13
N HIS A 10 -12.50 12.88 -6.57
CA HIS A 10 -12.69 12.17 -7.83
C HIS A 10 -12.95 10.69 -7.55
N LEU A 11 -14.18 10.25 -7.83
CA LEU A 11 -14.58 8.84 -7.76
C LEU A 11 -14.35 8.16 -9.11
N GLN A 12 -13.74 6.98 -9.08
CA GLN A 12 -13.95 5.93 -10.08
C GLN A 12 -14.12 4.64 -9.28
N ARG A 13 -15.30 4.03 -9.21
CA ARG A 13 -15.77 3.07 -10.22
C ARG A 13 -17.31 2.99 -10.28
N ASN A 14 -18.02 3.92 -9.66
CA ASN A 14 -19.46 4.17 -9.83
C ASN A 14 -19.66 5.70 -9.74
N ASN A 15 -20.23 6.34 -10.75
CA ASN A 15 -20.37 7.80 -10.93
C ASN A 15 -21.28 8.50 -9.89
N ASN A 16 -21.15 8.19 -8.62
CA ASN A 16 -21.97 8.75 -7.55
C ASN A 16 -21.13 9.70 -6.71
N TYR A 17 -21.42 10.99 -6.80
CA TYR A 17 -20.86 11.99 -5.88
C TYR A 17 -21.39 11.73 -4.47
N VAL A 18 -20.48 11.52 -3.53
CA VAL A 18 -20.83 11.40 -2.10
C VAL A 18 -20.50 12.74 -1.44
N LYS A 19 -21.51 13.39 -0.85
CA LYS A 19 -21.29 14.58 0.00
C LYS A 19 -20.55 14.13 1.26
N GLN A 20 -19.54 14.91 1.66
CA GLN A 20 -18.78 14.71 2.90
C GLN A 20 -19.71 14.97 4.10
N GLN A 21 -20.46 13.95 4.52
CA GLN A 21 -20.96 13.87 5.89
C GLN A 21 -19.81 13.36 6.77
N GLU A 22 -19.81 13.70 8.05
CA GLU A 22 -18.83 13.21 9.03
C GLU A 22 -18.84 11.68 9.01
N PHE A 23 -17.87 11.11 8.30
CA PHE A 23 -17.69 9.66 8.26
C PHE A 23 -17.15 9.26 9.63
N ASN A 24 -17.92 8.46 10.37
CA ASN A 24 -17.37 7.66 11.46
C ASN A 24 -16.42 6.63 10.83
N GLN A 25 -15.17 7.04 10.62
CA GLN A 25 -14.15 6.22 9.96
C GLN A 25 -13.70 5.13 10.92
N LYS A 26 -14.30 3.95 10.80
CA LYS A 26 -13.78 2.75 11.47
C LYS A 26 -12.47 2.35 10.79
N GLN A 27 -11.35 2.54 11.48
CA GLN A 27 -10.05 2.06 11.00
C GLN A 27 -10.04 0.52 10.99
N ILE A 28 -9.76 -0.06 9.82
CA ILE A 28 -9.55 -1.51 9.68
C ILE A 28 -8.03 -1.74 9.71
N LYS A 29 -7.60 -2.71 10.51
CA LYS A 29 -6.20 -3.13 10.59
C LYS A 29 -6.06 -4.50 9.96
N TYR A 30 -5.08 -4.63 9.09
CA TYR A 30 -4.64 -5.90 8.53
C TYR A 30 -3.24 -6.22 9.05
N TYR A 31 -3.01 -7.47 9.39
CA TYR A 31 -1.73 -8.00 9.84
C TYR A 31 -1.14 -8.90 8.74
N LEU A 32 0.17 -8.76 8.53
CA LEU A 32 0.95 -9.57 7.59
C LEU A 32 1.19 -10.95 8.22
N SER A 33 0.52 -11.98 7.69
CA SER A 33 0.85 -13.39 7.95
C SER A 33 1.85 -13.89 6.90
N PHE A 34 2.34 -15.13 7.03
CA PHE A 34 3.34 -15.70 6.11
C PHE A 34 2.93 -15.67 4.63
N GLN A 35 1.62 -15.78 4.34
CA GLN A 35 1.10 -15.93 2.98
C GLN A 35 -0.11 -15.04 2.66
N TYR A 36 -0.69 -14.35 3.66
CA TYR A 36 -1.95 -13.64 3.47
C TYR A 36 -2.11 -12.51 4.49
N LEU A 37 -3.06 -11.62 4.23
CA LEU A 37 -3.52 -10.60 5.15
C LEU A 37 -4.64 -11.14 6.04
N THR A 38 -4.54 -10.90 7.35
CA THR A 38 -5.58 -11.25 8.33
C THR A 38 -6.03 -10.01 9.11
N THR A 39 -7.29 -9.97 9.53
CA THR A 39 -7.81 -8.93 10.44
C THR A 39 -7.60 -9.27 11.91
N GLU A 40 -7.36 -10.55 12.20
CA GLU A 40 -7.08 -11.02 13.55
C GLU A 40 -5.59 -10.86 13.88
N PRO A 41 -5.25 -10.38 15.09
CA PRO A 41 -3.86 -10.26 15.50
C PRO A 41 -3.20 -11.64 15.56
N ILE A 42 -1.97 -11.73 15.08
CA ILE A 42 -1.19 -12.98 15.11
C ILE A 42 -0.70 -13.17 16.55
N LEU A 43 -1.37 -14.04 17.30
CA LEU A 43 -1.12 -14.29 18.74
C LEU A 43 0.14 -15.14 19.03
N ASN A 44 0.80 -15.67 18.00
CA ASN A 44 1.96 -16.52 18.19
C ASN A 44 3.24 -15.69 18.35
N ASN A 45 3.89 -15.82 19.50
CA ASN A 45 5.22 -15.26 19.83
C ASN A 45 6.37 -15.77 18.94
N ILE A 46 6.08 -16.46 17.84
CA ILE A 46 7.09 -16.88 16.87
C ILE A 46 7.21 -15.74 15.88
N LEU A 47 8.24 -14.90 16.03
CA LEU A 47 8.65 -13.95 15.00
C LEU A 47 8.93 -14.73 13.72
N GLN A 48 7.99 -14.70 12.79
CA GLN A 48 8.15 -15.30 11.48
C GLN A 48 8.98 -14.35 10.63
N LYS A 49 10.24 -14.72 10.38
CA LYS A 49 11.15 -13.97 9.53
C LYS A 49 11.03 -14.46 8.10
N ILE A 50 10.70 -13.55 7.19
CA ILE A 50 10.75 -13.79 5.74
C ILE A 50 11.99 -13.07 5.22
N SER A 51 12.88 -13.82 4.58
CA SER A 51 14.03 -13.25 3.86
C SER A 51 13.65 -13.13 2.40
N PHE A 52 13.89 -11.97 1.81
CA PHE A 52 13.54 -11.68 0.42
C PHE A 52 14.61 -10.80 -0.21
N LEU A 53 14.89 -11.04 -1.49
CA LEU A 53 15.79 -10.23 -2.30
C LEU A 53 15.03 -9.81 -3.54
N SER A 54 14.58 -8.55 -3.57
CA SER A 54 13.95 -7.96 -4.74
C SER A 54 15.00 -7.68 -5.83
N PRO A 55 14.70 -7.92 -7.11
CA PRO A 55 15.47 -7.35 -8.22
C PRO A 55 15.53 -5.81 -8.10
N GLN A 56 16.64 -5.21 -8.53
CA GLN A 56 16.80 -3.74 -8.54
C GLN A 56 15.76 -3.04 -9.44
N GLU A 57 15.22 -3.76 -10.43
CA GLU A 57 14.23 -3.29 -11.40
C GLU A 57 12.78 -3.42 -10.92
N THR A 58 12.55 -3.90 -9.71
CA THR A 58 11.20 -3.91 -9.10
C THR A 58 10.69 -2.48 -9.05
N GLU A 59 9.43 -2.25 -9.44
CA GLU A 59 8.76 -0.95 -9.56
C GLU A 59 9.03 -0.14 -10.84
N ILE A 60 9.89 -0.59 -11.76
CA ILE A 60 10.04 0.12 -13.05
C ILE A 60 8.71 0.21 -13.80
N SER A 61 7.85 -0.81 -13.66
CA SER A 61 6.55 -0.91 -14.33
C SER A 61 5.40 -0.24 -13.54
N SER A 62 5.65 0.26 -12.32
CA SER A 62 4.62 0.81 -11.41
C SER A 62 4.25 2.27 -11.68
N GLY A 63 4.53 2.78 -12.88
CA GLY A 63 4.29 4.16 -13.28
C GLY A 63 5.37 5.12 -12.82
N SER A 64 5.53 6.21 -13.58
CA SER A 64 6.61 7.17 -13.35
C SER A 64 6.52 7.82 -11.98
N LEU A 65 7.62 7.81 -11.21
CA LEU A 65 7.81 8.64 -10.02
C LEU A 65 7.76 10.15 -10.36
N LEU A 66 8.01 10.49 -11.63
CA LEU A 66 8.12 11.83 -12.15
C LEU A 66 6.98 12.10 -13.14
N HIS A 67 6.05 12.95 -12.73
CA HIS A 67 4.89 13.41 -13.51
C HIS A 67 5.26 14.27 -14.75
N PHE A 68 6.53 14.37 -15.12
CA PHE A 68 6.97 15.10 -16.31
C PHE A 68 7.77 14.18 -17.23
N GLY A 69 7.10 13.62 -18.25
CA GLY A 69 7.77 13.11 -19.44
C GLY A 69 7.29 11.79 -20.04
N SER A 70 6.49 10.97 -19.36
CA SER A 70 5.97 9.74 -19.96
C SER A 70 4.70 10.03 -20.76
N TYR A 71 4.76 9.82 -22.07
CA TYR A 71 3.63 9.83 -23.01
C TYR A 71 2.54 8.78 -22.69
N GLN A 72 2.79 7.94 -21.67
CA GLN A 72 1.86 6.98 -21.12
C GLN A 72 1.11 7.62 -19.95
N ASN A 73 -0.20 7.67 -20.11
CA ASN A 73 -1.18 8.37 -19.29
C ASN A 73 -0.95 8.24 -17.76
N PRO A 74 -0.68 9.34 -17.02
CA PRO A 74 -0.39 9.34 -15.58
C PRO A 74 -1.61 8.99 -14.69
N ASP A 75 -2.81 8.92 -15.25
CA ASP A 75 -4.06 8.71 -14.49
C ASP A 75 -4.62 7.29 -14.57
N ASN A 76 -3.92 6.35 -15.20
CA ASN A 76 -4.40 4.98 -15.32
C ASN A 76 -3.71 4.11 -14.26
N PRO A 77 -4.45 3.49 -13.31
CA PRO A 77 -3.83 2.62 -12.34
C PRO A 77 -3.25 1.40 -13.07
N ILE A 78 -1.93 1.35 -13.16
CA ILE A 78 -1.20 0.39 -13.98
C ILE A 78 -1.35 -1.01 -13.39
N VAL A 79 -1.54 -2.00 -14.27
CA VAL A 79 -1.59 -3.41 -13.88
C VAL A 79 -0.26 -3.82 -13.26
N GLN A 80 -0.30 -4.31 -12.02
CA GLN A 80 0.86 -4.53 -11.16
C GLN A 80 1.47 -5.94 -11.23
N ARG A 81 0.89 -6.83 -12.05
CA ARG A 81 1.25 -8.26 -12.06
C ARG A 81 2.74 -8.53 -12.23
N GLU A 82 3.43 -7.75 -13.05
CA GLU A 82 4.87 -7.91 -13.24
C GLU A 82 5.64 -7.63 -11.94
N ASP A 83 5.37 -6.51 -11.28
CA ASP A 83 6.01 -6.15 -10.03
C ASP A 83 5.58 -7.06 -8.86
N ASP A 84 4.37 -7.61 -8.90
CA ASP A 84 3.89 -8.61 -7.92
C ASP A 84 4.75 -9.88 -7.95
N THR A 85 5.23 -10.30 -9.12
CA THR A 85 6.16 -11.46 -9.23
C THR A 85 7.55 -11.20 -8.65
N ARG A 86 7.90 -9.92 -8.47
CA ARG A 86 9.20 -9.45 -7.97
C ARG A 86 9.11 -8.90 -6.54
N SER A 87 7.97 -9.08 -5.88
CA SER A 87 7.67 -8.54 -4.56
C SER A 87 7.16 -9.61 -3.61
N LEU A 88 7.29 -9.36 -2.31
CA LEU A 88 6.48 -10.07 -1.32
C LEU A 88 5.03 -9.59 -1.43
N THR A 89 4.13 -10.51 -1.74
CA THR A 89 2.71 -10.22 -1.94
C THR A 89 1.89 -10.89 -0.83
N PHE A 90 0.98 -10.13 -0.23
CA PHE A 90 0.07 -10.60 0.81
C PHE A 90 -1.36 -10.23 0.41
N ASP A 91 -2.15 -11.24 0.08
CA ASP A 91 -3.54 -11.04 -0.32
C ASP A 91 -4.49 -11.40 0.82
N CYS A 92 -5.68 -10.81 0.83
CA CYS A 92 -6.77 -11.25 1.69
C CYS A 92 -7.71 -12.18 0.92
N LEU A 93 -8.55 -12.92 1.65
CA LEU A 93 -9.69 -13.59 1.03
C LEU A 93 -10.57 -12.56 0.30
N PRO A 94 -11.26 -12.98 -0.79
CA PRO A 94 -12.29 -12.18 -1.43
C PRO A 94 -13.15 -11.44 -0.41
N LEU A 95 -13.31 -10.13 -0.63
CA LEU A 95 -14.17 -9.29 0.19
C LEU A 95 -15.63 -9.67 -0.10
N ASN A 96 -16.08 -10.79 0.46
CA ASN A 96 -17.44 -11.28 0.26
C ASN A 96 -18.44 -10.28 0.82
N ASN A 97 -19.54 -10.06 0.08
CA ASN A 97 -20.68 -9.23 0.49
C ASN A 97 -21.47 -9.81 1.70
N HIS A 98 -20.86 -10.59 2.59
CA HIS A 98 -21.51 -11.15 3.77
C HIS A 98 -21.51 -10.17 4.96
N CYS A 99 -22.15 -9.02 4.74
CA CYS A 99 -23.13 -8.50 5.69
C CYS A 99 -24.48 -8.52 4.95
N GLY A 100 -25.45 -9.29 5.45
CA GLY A 100 -26.67 -9.63 4.72
C GLY A 100 -27.46 -8.44 4.16
N ILE A 101 -28.06 -8.64 2.98
CA ILE A 101 -29.29 -8.09 2.36
C ILE A 101 -29.60 -6.57 2.43
N HIS A 102 -28.89 -5.77 3.21
CA HIS A 102 -28.94 -4.30 3.22
C HIS A 102 -27.54 -3.66 3.32
N SER A 103 -26.46 -4.43 3.17
CA SER A 103 -25.10 -3.93 3.36
C SER A 103 -24.36 -3.80 2.03
N GLN A 104 -24.41 -2.59 1.46
CA GLN A 104 -23.39 -2.14 0.49
C GLN A 104 -22.06 -1.91 1.23
N THR A 105 -21.45 -2.96 1.80
CA THR A 105 -20.07 -2.83 2.32
C THR A 105 -19.10 -3.08 1.17
N CYS A 106 -19.16 -2.19 0.18
CA CYS A 106 -17.97 -1.86 -0.57
C CYS A 106 -17.08 -1.14 0.46
N HIS A 107 -15.97 -1.77 0.88
CA HIS A 107 -14.99 -1.10 1.74
C HIS A 107 -14.45 0.10 0.97
N LYS A 108 -15.10 1.25 1.13
CA LYS A 108 -14.60 2.50 0.59
C LYS A 108 -13.40 2.85 1.45
N LEU A 109 -12.22 2.72 0.86
CA LEU A 109 -11.01 3.24 1.46
C LEU A 109 -11.09 4.76 1.36
N PHE A 110 -11.26 5.39 2.52
CA PHE A 110 -11.11 6.82 2.68
C PHE A 110 -9.83 7.05 3.47
N ASP A 111 -9.18 8.19 3.23
CA ASP A 111 -7.95 8.59 3.92
C ASP A 111 -6.68 7.84 3.48
N PHE A 112 -5.54 8.16 4.10
CA PHE A 112 -4.22 7.64 3.75
C PHE A 112 -3.93 6.29 4.42
N PRO A 113 -3.68 5.21 3.64
CA PRO A 113 -3.27 3.94 4.22
C PRO A 113 -1.86 4.06 4.83
N THR A 114 -1.70 3.54 6.04
CA THR A 114 -0.41 3.46 6.74
C THR A 114 0.00 2.00 6.92
N VAL A 115 1.26 1.70 6.70
CA VAL A 115 1.85 0.39 6.98
C VAL A 115 2.81 0.51 8.16
N LYS A 116 2.86 -0.52 9.00
CA LYS A 116 3.89 -0.69 10.03
C LYS A 116 4.55 -2.05 9.86
N ILE A 117 5.87 -2.08 9.74
CA ILE A 117 6.66 -3.29 9.53
C ILE A 117 7.90 -3.32 10.41
N ASN A 118 8.33 -4.54 10.73
CA ASN A 118 9.64 -4.77 11.33
C ASN A 118 10.57 -5.28 10.23
N ILE A 119 11.67 -4.58 9.99
CA ILE A 119 12.62 -4.94 8.94
C ILE A 119 14.04 -5.09 9.48
N SER A 120 14.83 -5.87 8.75
CA SER A 120 16.26 -6.03 8.98
C SER A 120 16.96 -6.18 7.64
N SER A 121 18.08 -5.50 7.45
CA SER A 121 18.84 -5.50 6.20
C SER A 121 20.25 -6.04 6.42
N ASP A 122 20.79 -6.72 5.41
CA ASP A 122 22.21 -7.11 5.35
C ASP A 122 23.11 -5.95 4.90
N THR A 123 22.53 -4.82 4.51
CA THR A 123 23.21 -3.58 4.12
C THR A 123 22.67 -2.38 4.90
N GLY A 124 23.48 -1.32 5.03
CA GLY A 124 23.09 -0.10 5.74
C GLY A 124 22.16 0.84 4.97
N TYR A 125 21.81 0.49 3.72
CA TYR A 125 21.05 1.31 2.79
C TYR A 125 20.00 0.47 2.08
N GLY A 126 18.90 1.09 1.68
CA GLY A 126 17.87 0.42 0.89
C GLY A 126 16.68 1.33 0.62
N LEU A 127 15.90 0.94 -0.37
CA LEU A 127 14.58 1.50 -0.62
C LEU A 127 13.54 0.44 -0.25
N ILE A 128 12.59 0.82 0.59
CA ILE A 128 11.44 -0.01 0.93
C ILE A 128 10.26 0.56 0.18
N CYS A 129 9.66 -0.25 -0.68
CA CYS A 129 8.42 0.12 -1.34
C CYS A 129 7.27 -0.74 -0.84
N VAL A 130 6.14 -0.11 -0.53
CA VAL A 130 4.90 -0.79 -0.17
C VAL A 130 3.79 -0.30 -1.09
N ARG A 131 3.13 -1.25 -1.74
CA ARG A 131 2.00 -1.03 -2.63
C ARG A 131 0.73 -1.57 -2.01
N LEU A 132 -0.33 -0.78 -2.08
CA LEU A 132 -1.69 -1.24 -1.86
C LEU A 132 -2.35 -1.44 -3.23
N CYS A 133 -2.71 -2.68 -3.53
CA CYS A 133 -3.31 -3.06 -4.80
C CYS A 133 -4.75 -3.57 -4.59
N MET A 134 -5.62 -3.30 -5.56
CA MET A 134 -6.93 -3.92 -5.67
C MET A 134 -6.85 -5.08 -6.67
N ILE A 135 -7.24 -6.27 -6.24
CA ILE A 135 -7.41 -7.41 -7.14
C ILE A 135 -8.82 -7.40 -7.72
N ASN A 136 -8.92 -7.30 -9.04
CA ASN A 136 -10.18 -7.40 -9.77
C ASN A 136 -10.43 -8.83 -10.20
N GLU A 137 -11.26 -9.57 -9.45
CA GLU A 137 -11.58 -10.99 -9.68
C GLU A 137 -12.05 -11.31 -11.10
N LYS A 138 -12.84 -10.42 -11.74
CA LYS A 138 -13.37 -10.67 -13.09
C LYS A 138 -12.29 -10.70 -14.16
N THR A 139 -11.22 -9.95 -13.94
CA THR A 139 -10.12 -9.78 -14.91
C THR A 139 -8.82 -10.36 -14.41
N SER A 140 -8.79 -10.87 -13.17
CA SER A 140 -7.61 -11.23 -12.38
C SER A 140 -6.52 -10.15 -12.37
N SER A 141 -6.89 -8.87 -12.49
CA SER A 141 -5.93 -7.76 -12.60
C SER A 141 -5.59 -7.21 -11.22
N SER A 142 -4.29 -7.02 -10.96
CA SER A 142 -3.79 -6.31 -9.78
C SER A 142 -3.64 -4.82 -10.15
N ILE A 143 -4.35 -3.95 -9.47
CA ILE A 143 -4.51 -2.53 -9.83
C ILE A 143 -3.95 -1.68 -8.69
N LEU A 144 -2.95 -0.85 -8.96
CA LEU A 144 -2.34 0.01 -7.94
C LEU A 144 -3.36 1.05 -7.41
N LEU A 145 -3.57 1.08 -6.09
CA LEU A 145 -4.41 2.08 -5.42
C LEU A 145 -3.56 3.17 -4.75
N SER A 146 -2.50 2.77 -4.05
CA SER A 146 -1.61 3.68 -3.34
C SER A 146 -0.23 3.04 -3.18
N ARG A 147 0.81 3.88 -3.06
CA ARG A 147 2.19 3.45 -2.86
C ARG A 147 2.88 4.36 -1.86
N GLY A 148 3.73 3.77 -1.00
CA GLY A 148 4.69 4.48 -0.17
C GLY A 148 6.11 3.98 -0.45
N ILE A 149 7.06 4.90 -0.51
CA ILE A 149 8.49 4.60 -0.66
C ILE A 149 9.22 5.22 0.52
N LEU A 150 10.07 4.43 1.17
CA LEU A 150 10.96 4.89 2.22
C LEU A 150 12.40 4.59 1.83
N ASN A 151 13.22 5.63 1.80
CA ASN A 151 14.66 5.45 1.86
C ASN A 151 15.04 5.12 3.30
N SER A 152 15.69 3.96 3.50
CA SER A 152 16.00 3.42 4.80
C SER A 152 16.86 4.38 5.64
N THR A 153 17.67 5.23 5.00
CA THR A 153 18.50 6.18 5.75
C THR A 153 17.70 7.34 6.35
N HIS A 154 16.50 7.58 5.83
CA HIS A 154 15.61 8.63 6.29
C HIS A 154 14.52 8.14 7.24
N TYR A 155 14.59 6.87 7.69
CA TYR A 155 13.54 6.27 8.52
C TYR A 155 13.25 7.06 9.81
N LYS A 156 14.27 7.73 10.36
CA LYS A 156 14.19 8.51 11.60
C LYS A 156 14.14 10.01 11.38
N SER A 157 14.84 10.52 10.36
CA SER A 157 14.90 11.96 10.06
C SER A 157 15.15 12.20 8.58
N HIS A 158 14.39 13.12 8.00
CA HIS A 158 14.66 13.61 6.65
C HIS A 158 15.84 14.58 6.59
N GLU A 159 16.06 15.34 7.67
CA GLU A 159 17.11 16.37 7.76
C GLU A 159 18.49 15.77 8.08
N HIS A 160 18.51 14.69 8.88
CA HIS A 160 19.73 14.03 9.33
C HIS A 160 19.66 12.52 9.01
N PRO A 161 19.81 12.13 7.73
CA PRO A 161 19.79 10.73 7.36
C PRO A 161 20.97 9.97 7.98
N GLU A 162 20.70 8.79 8.52
CA GLU A 162 21.69 7.90 9.13
C GLU A 162 21.58 6.50 8.52
N GLN A 163 22.70 5.80 8.36
CA GLN A 163 22.68 4.42 7.87
C GLN A 163 22.01 3.50 8.89
N LEU A 164 21.38 2.43 8.39
CA LEU A 164 20.95 1.34 9.26
C LEU A 164 22.15 0.51 9.71
N ASN A 165 22.12 0.03 10.95
CA ASN A 165 23.03 -1.01 11.39
C ASN A 165 22.63 -2.34 10.74
N ILE A 166 23.63 -3.04 10.24
CA ILE A 166 23.45 -4.33 9.56
C ILE A 166 22.86 -5.35 10.55
N LYS A 167 21.83 -6.07 10.11
CA LYS A 167 21.13 -7.15 10.84
C LYS A 167 20.37 -6.72 12.10
N GLU A 168 20.30 -5.43 12.41
CA GLU A 168 19.39 -4.92 13.45
C GLU A 168 17.94 -4.91 12.95
N ILE A 169 16.99 -4.92 13.89
CA ILE A 169 15.55 -4.88 13.58
C ILE A 169 15.03 -3.46 13.86
N TYR A 170 14.42 -2.86 12.86
CA TYR A 170 13.81 -1.53 12.93
C TYR A 170 12.29 -1.63 12.80
N ASN A 171 11.56 -0.87 13.63
CA ASN A 171 10.13 -0.66 13.49
C ASN A 171 9.89 0.60 12.66
N ILE A 172 9.24 0.45 11.52
CA ILE A 172 8.98 1.51 10.54
C ILE A 172 7.48 1.55 10.29
#